data_AF-A0A843TH53-F1
#
_entry.id   AF-A0A843TH53-F1
#
_cell.length_a   1.000
_cell.length_b   1.000
_cell.length_c   1.000
_cell.angle_alpha   90.00
_cell.angle_beta   90.00
_cell.angle_gamma   90.00
#
_symmetry.space_group_name_H-M   'P 1'
#
loop_
_entity.id
_entity.type
_entity.pdbx_description
1 polymer ?
#
loop_
_entity_poly.entity_id
_entity_poly.type
_entity_poly.pdbx_seq_one_letter_code
_entity_poly.pdbx_strand_id
1 'polypeptide(L)'
;MRQAIGGGVEEELDRGTKDWWLRLQGVLLGYWPSRIVPQLHDGAQIHKFGGDILNRKPPGQHTGTQMGSGHFAHEGFKKSAYFRNILILDSEDPWKYTSPTRGDTDIIITHPHCYDAEVADNIELQWGFYFFYGGPGRSASCP
;
A
#
# COMPACT_ATOMS: atom_id res chain seq x y z
N MET A 1 -10.79 25.08 8.01
CA MET A 1 -9.78 24.81 9.05
C MET A 1 -8.91 23.68 8.51
N ARG A 2 -7.64 23.93 8.21
CA ARG A 2 -6.73 22.94 7.61
C ARG A 2 -6.34 21.92 8.68
N GLN A 3 -6.70 20.65 8.53
CA GLN A 3 -5.94 19.57 9.13
C GLN A 3 -5.03 19.01 8.04
N ALA A 4 -3.78 19.46 8.05
CA ALA A 4 -2.70 18.66 7.52
C ALA A 4 -2.60 17.43 8.43
N ILE A 5 -2.89 16.25 7.90
CA ILE A 5 -2.60 14.99 8.59
C ILE A 5 -1.10 14.74 8.39
N GLY A 6 -0.28 15.52 9.09
CA GLY A 6 1.17 15.47 8.98
C GLY A 6 1.70 14.10 9.39
N GLY A 7 2.17 13.31 8.42
CA GLY A 7 2.91 12.07 8.69
C GLY A 7 2.75 10.93 7.67
N GLY A 8 2.13 11.13 6.51
CA GLY A 8 1.82 10.06 5.55
C GLY A 8 2.43 10.22 4.16
N VAL A 9 2.23 9.18 3.33
CA VAL A 9 2.31 9.28 1.86
C VAL A 9 0.99 9.86 1.38
N GLU A 10 1.06 10.88 0.52
CA GLU A 10 -0.10 11.56 -0.06
C GLU A 10 0.06 11.57 -1.58
N GLU A 11 -0.92 11.01 -2.28
CA GLU A 11 -1.05 11.05 -3.74
C GLU A 11 -2.19 12.00 -4.10
N GLU A 12 -1.88 13.05 -4.86
CA GLU A 12 -2.82 14.14 -5.15
C GLU A 12 -2.96 14.35 -6.66
N LEU A 13 -4.19 14.29 -7.15
CA LEU A 13 -4.57 14.68 -8.51
C LEU A 13 -4.89 16.18 -8.55
N ASP A 14 -4.14 16.95 -9.34
CA ASP A 14 -4.51 18.32 -9.68
C ASP A 14 -5.69 18.29 -10.65
N ARG A 15 -6.85 18.81 -10.23
CA ARG A 15 -8.08 18.75 -11.04
C ARG A 15 -8.04 19.62 -12.29
N GLY A 16 -7.21 20.66 -12.31
CA GLY A 16 -7.10 21.59 -13.43
C GLY A 16 -6.18 21.03 -14.52
N THR A 17 -5.00 20.56 -14.14
CA THR A 17 -3.98 20.04 -15.08
C THR A 17 -4.09 18.54 -15.31
N LYS A 18 -4.78 17.83 -14.41
CA LYS A 18 -4.89 16.36 -14.34
C LYS A 18 -3.57 15.66 -14.05
N ASP A 19 -2.61 16.42 -13.53
CA ASP A 19 -1.31 15.92 -13.15
C ASP A 19 -1.32 15.34 -11.73
N TRP A 20 -0.40 14.42 -11.47
CA TRP A 20 -0.28 13.74 -10.19
C TRP A 20 0.94 14.20 -9.41
N TRP A 21 0.76 14.40 -8.11
CA TRP A 21 1.80 14.76 -7.17
C TRP A 21 1.91 13.69 -6.09
N LEU A 22 3.15 13.32 -5.74
CA LEU A 22 3.44 12.44 -4.62
C LEU A 22 4.16 13.23 -3.54
N ARG A 23 3.61 13.24 -2.33
CA ARG A 23 4.22 13.84 -1.16
C ARG A 23 4.46 12.79 -0.09
N LEU A 24 5.53 12.95 0.66
CA LEU A 24 5.79 12.19 1.87
C LEU A 24 6.05 13.19 2.99
N GLN A 25 5.18 13.17 4.02
CA GLN A 25 5.29 14.08 5.16
C GLN A 25 5.37 15.55 4.72
N GLY A 26 4.56 15.92 3.71
CA GLY A 26 4.55 17.25 3.10
C GLY A 26 5.70 17.55 2.13
N VAL A 27 6.73 16.71 2.07
CA VAL A 27 7.84 16.85 1.12
C VAL A 27 7.42 16.32 -0.24
N LEU A 28 7.54 17.14 -1.28
CA LEU A 28 7.30 16.71 -2.66
C LEU A 28 8.37 15.71 -3.08
N LEU A 29 7.97 14.46 -3.37
CA LEU A 29 8.85 13.40 -3.85
C LEU A 29 8.80 13.23 -5.37
N GLY A 30 7.65 13.50 -6.00
CA GLY A 30 7.50 13.25 -7.41
C GLY A 30 6.29 13.93 -8.04
N TYR A 31 6.36 14.05 -9.37
CA TYR A 31 5.35 14.66 -10.21
C TYR A 31 5.22 13.85 -11.50
N TRP A 32 3.98 13.53 -11.88
CA TRP A 32 3.65 12.78 -13.09
C TRP A 32 2.63 13.57 -13.91
N PRO A 33 3.05 14.17 -15.04
CA PRO A 33 2.13 14.79 -15.97
C PRO A 33 1.06 13.82 -16.46
N SER A 34 -0.18 14.29 -16.61
CA SER A 34 -1.31 13.53 -17.17
C SER A 34 -0.95 12.80 -18.48
N ARG A 35 -0.16 13.44 -19.34
CA ARG A 35 0.31 12.88 -20.63
C ARG A 35 1.14 11.60 -20.52
N ILE A 36 1.82 11.33 -19.40
CA ILE A 36 2.59 10.09 -19.21
C ILE A 36 1.83 9.05 -18.39
N VAL A 37 0.78 9.46 -17.68
CA VAL A 37 -0.14 8.59 -16.93
C VAL A 37 -1.60 8.82 -17.35
N PRO A 38 -1.93 8.69 -18.66
CA PRO A 38 -3.24 9.08 -19.17
C PRO A 38 -4.39 8.27 -18.57
N GLN A 39 -4.11 7.05 -18.10
CA GLN A 39 -5.10 6.18 -17.43
C GLN A 39 -5.52 6.70 -16.05
N LEU A 40 -4.74 7.60 -15.44
CA LEU A 40 -5.03 8.20 -14.15
C LEU A 40 -5.61 9.62 -14.27
N HIS A 41 -5.92 10.08 -15.48
CA HIS A 41 -6.40 11.45 -15.73
C HIS A 41 -7.64 11.83 -14.89
N ASP A 42 -8.57 10.90 -14.73
CA ASP A 42 -9.83 11.12 -14.01
C ASP A 42 -9.80 10.58 -12.56
N GLY A 43 -8.62 10.23 -12.06
CA GLY A 43 -8.46 9.57 -10.76
C GLY A 43 -8.16 8.07 -10.88
N ALA A 44 -8.00 7.43 -9.73
CA ALA A 44 -7.81 5.99 -9.64
C ALA A 44 -9.16 5.30 -9.40
N GLN A 45 -9.45 4.24 -10.17
CA GLN A 45 -10.61 3.37 -9.92
C GLN A 45 -10.28 2.22 -8.97
N ILE A 46 -9.01 1.81 -8.93
CA ILE A 46 -8.52 0.71 -8.12
C ILE A 46 -7.29 1.21 -7.37
N HIS A 47 -7.28 1.02 -6.06
CA HIS A 47 -6.15 1.31 -5.19
C HIS A 47 -5.48 -0.01 -4.81
N LYS A 48 -4.18 -0.12 -5.04
CA LYS A 48 -3.40 -1.30 -4.66
C LYS A 48 -2.31 -0.91 -3.68
N PHE A 49 -2.26 -1.64 -2.58
CA PHE A 49 -1.24 -1.48 -1.55
C PHE A 49 -0.53 -2.83 -1.37
N GLY A 50 0.79 -2.81 -1.16
CA GLY A 50 1.56 -4.04 -0.99
C GLY A 50 2.97 -3.92 -1.57
N GLY A 51 3.46 -5.02 -2.15
CA GLY A 51 4.76 -5.07 -2.79
C GLY A 51 4.87 -6.23 -3.77
N ASP A 52 5.81 -6.09 -4.73
CA ASP A 52 6.11 -7.11 -5.73
C ASP A 52 7.54 -7.61 -5.56
N ILE A 53 7.73 -8.92 -5.75
CA ILE A 53 9.04 -9.55 -5.71
C ILE A 53 9.37 -10.12 -7.08
N LEU A 54 10.47 -9.63 -7.64
CA LEU A 54 11.02 -10.14 -8.89
C LEU A 54 12.02 -11.26 -8.61
N ASN A 55 11.67 -12.49 -8.99
CA ASN A 55 12.59 -13.63 -8.94
C ASN A 55 13.07 -13.99 -10.36
N ARG A 56 14.36 -13.72 -10.66
CA ARG A 56 14.99 -14.02 -11.97
C ARG A 56 15.91 -15.25 -11.93
N LYS A 57 15.93 -16.02 -10.83
CA LYS A 57 16.88 -17.12 -10.68
C LYS A 57 16.51 -18.34 -11.56
N PRO A 58 17.50 -19.14 -12.00
CA PRO A 58 17.27 -20.41 -12.71
C PRO A 58 16.39 -21.36 -11.88
N PRO A 59 15.75 -22.37 -12.50
CA PRO A 59 14.77 -23.20 -11.80
C PRO A 59 15.36 -23.88 -10.56
N GLY A 60 14.63 -23.79 -9.45
CA GLY A 60 14.85 -24.61 -8.26
C GLY A 60 14.98 -23.86 -6.93
N GLN A 61 15.10 -22.53 -6.92
CA GLN A 61 15.15 -21.76 -5.66
C GLN A 61 14.41 -20.42 -5.75
N HIS A 62 13.63 -20.11 -4.72
CA HIS A 62 13.06 -18.79 -4.56
C HIS A 62 14.13 -17.74 -4.25
N THR A 63 13.82 -16.47 -4.47
CA THR A 63 14.73 -15.39 -4.06
C THR A 63 14.76 -15.25 -2.53
N GLY A 64 15.91 -14.91 -1.97
CA GLY A 64 16.05 -14.54 -0.56
C GLY A 64 15.66 -13.08 -0.28
N THR A 65 14.99 -12.42 -1.23
CA THR A 65 14.54 -11.04 -1.08
C THR A 65 13.42 -11.01 -0.05
N GLN A 66 13.61 -10.24 1.01
CA GLN A 66 12.59 -10.02 2.02
C GLN A 66 11.55 -9.01 1.54
N MET A 67 10.28 -9.22 1.89
CA MET A 67 9.22 -8.24 1.71
C MET A 67 8.94 -7.54 3.04
N GLY A 68 8.80 -6.22 3.03
CA GLY A 68 8.56 -5.42 4.22
C GLY A 68 9.71 -5.56 5.23
N SER A 69 9.41 -6.03 6.43
CA SER A 69 10.41 -6.29 7.49
C SER A 69 11.02 -7.70 7.43
N GLY A 70 10.61 -8.54 6.48
CA GLY A 70 11.01 -9.95 6.41
C GLY A 70 10.24 -10.88 7.34
N HIS A 71 9.33 -10.35 8.15
CA HIS A 71 8.41 -11.10 9.00
C HIS A 71 7.08 -11.33 8.30
N PHE A 72 6.44 -12.45 8.60
CA PHE A 72 5.11 -12.75 8.08
C PHE A 72 4.04 -11.88 8.77
N ALA A 73 2.94 -11.60 8.10
CA ALA A 73 1.85 -10.73 8.54
C ALA A 73 1.27 -11.14 9.90
N HIS A 74 1.09 -12.44 10.13
CA HIS A 74 0.55 -12.99 11.38
C HIS A 74 1.44 -12.71 12.61
N GLU A 75 2.71 -12.33 12.42
CA GLU A 75 3.59 -11.94 13.53
C GLU A 75 3.23 -10.56 14.13
N GLY A 76 2.46 -9.76 13.38
CA GLY A 76 1.79 -8.55 13.85
C GLY A 76 2.71 -7.39 14.26
N PHE A 77 2.16 -6.51 15.11
CA PHE A 77 2.80 -5.26 15.48
C PHE A 77 4.18 -5.46 16.11
N LYS A 78 5.11 -4.56 15.78
CA LYS A 78 6.54 -4.57 16.17
C LYS A 78 7.38 -5.64 15.47
N LYS A 79 6.79 -6.48 14.62
CA LYS A 79 7.52 -7.48 13.82
C LYS A 79 7.27 -7.28 12.33
N SER A 80 6.01 -7.34 11.91
CA SER A 80 5.61 -7.28 10.51
C SER A 80 5.52 -5.84 10.03
N ALA A 81 5.78 -5.63 8.74
CA ALA A 81 5.52 -4.34 8.11
C ALA A 81 4.01 -4.13 7.96
N TYR A 82 3.57 -2.86 7.92
CA TYR A 82 2.16 -2.53 7.81
C TYR A 82 1.94 -1.22 7.06
N PHE A 83 0.75 -1.11 6.48
CA PHE A 83 0.13 0.16 6.11
C PHE A 83 -1.01 0.42 7.07
N ARG A 84 -1.20 1.67 7.51
CA ARG A 84 -2.27 2.07 8.44
C ARG A 84 -2.77 3.46 8.11
N ASN A 85 -3.93 3.82 8.68
CA ASN A 85 -4.60 5.09 8.45
C ASN A 85 -4.84 5.35 6.96
N ILE A 86 -5.21 4.30 6.21
CA ILE A 86 -5.47 4.41 4.77
C ILE A 86 -6.79 5.17 4.58
N LEU A 87 -6.70 6.29 3.86
CA LEU A 87 -7.83 7.13 3.49
C LEU A 87 -7.79 7.38 1.99
N ILE A 88 -8.95 7.32 1.35
CA ILE A 88 -9.14 7.57 -0.07
C ILE A 88 -9.98 8.86 -0.19
N LEU A 89 -9.53 9.76 -1.06
CA LEU A 89 -10.25 11.01 -1.35
C LEU A 89 -11.27 10.77 -2.46
N ASP A 90 -12.50 11.24 -2.25
CA ASP A 90 -13.56 11.19 -3.26
C ASP A 90 -13.26 12.17 -4.42
N SER A 91 -13.32 11.65 -5.65
CA SER A 91 -13.08 12.46 -6.85
C SER A 91 -14.18 13.48 -7.09
N GLU A 92 -15.36 13.35 -6.49
CA GLU A 92 -16.45 14.32 -6.63
C GLU A 92 -16.43 15.37 -5.51
N ASP A 93 -15.98 14.99 -4.31
CA ASP A 93 -15.92 15.88 -3.14
C ASP A 93 -14.51 15.90 -2.51
N PRO A 94 -13.73 16.98 -2.73
CA PRO A 94 -12.37 17.11 -2.21
C PRO A 94 -12.29 17.28 -0.68
N TRP A 95 -13.43 17.31 0.02
CA TRP A 95 -13.48 17.35 1.48
C TRP A 95 -13.90 16.01 2.10
N LYS A 96 -14.19 15.01 1.27
CA LYS A 96 -14.71 13.72 1.71
C LYS A 96 -13.64 12.63 1.60
N TYR A 97 -13.20 12.17 2.76
CA TYR A 97 -12.30 11.02 2.89
C TYR A 97 -13.10 9.79 3.29
N THR A 98 -12.84 8.66 2.63
CA THR A 98 -13.37 7.35 2.99
C THR A 98 -12.25 6.42 3.40
N SER A 99 -12.50 5.59 4.41
CA SER A 99 -11.61 4.49 4.77
C SER A 99 -12.07 3.23 4.05
N PRO A 100 -11.17 2.42 3.47
CA PRO A 100 -11.52 1.07 3.06
C PRO A 100 -12.04 0.25 4.24
N THR A 101 -12.70 -0.85 3.92
CA THR A 101 -13.23 -1.85 4.85
C THR A 101 -12.79 -3.24 4.40
N ARG A 102 -12.87 -4.24 5.28
CA ARG A 102 -12.59 -5.62 4.86
C ARG A 102 -13.50 -6.07 3.70
N GLY A 103 -14.75 -5.61 3.67
CA GLY A 103 -15.73 -6.02 2.66
C GLY A 103 -15.50 -5.43 1.27
N ASP A 104 -14.71 -4.35 1.16
CA ASP A 104 -14.37 -3.70 -0.11
C ASP A 104 -12.91 -3.95 -0.54
N THR A 105 -12.17 -4.78 0.21
CA THR A 105 -10.75 -5.03 -0.02
C THR A 105 -10.49 -6.48 -0.40
N ASP A 106 -9.90 -6.66 -1.59
CA ASP A 106 -9.37 -7.95 -2.03
C ASP A 106 -7.91 -8.14 -1.60
N ILE A 107 -7.60 -9.30 -1.02
CA ILE A 107 -6.23 -9.68 -0.64
C ILE A 107 -5.67 -10.63 -1.71
N ILE A 108 -4.58 -10.21 -2.38
CA ILE A 108 -3.92 -10.99 -3.43
C ILE A 108 -2.55 -11.46 -2.93
N ILE A 109 -2.37 -12.77 -2.82
CA ILE A 109 -1.09 -13.39 -2.41
C ILE A 109 -0.69 -14.42 -3.46
N THR A 110 0.46 -14.20 -4.12
CA THR A 110 0.94 -15.08 -5.20
C THR A 110 1.81 -16.22 -4.69
N HIS A 111 2.53 -16.04 -3.58
CA HIS A 111 3.47 -17.01 -3.01
C HIS A 111 3.31 -17.10 -1.48
N PRO A 112 2.21 -17.71 -0.97
CA PRO A 112 1.82 -17.64 0.44
C PRO A 112 2.83 -18.25 1.42
N HIS A 113 3.68 -19.17 0.97
CA HIS A 113 4.73 -19.74 1.81
C HIS A 113 5.99 -18.87 1.93
N CYS A 114 6.11 -17.86 1.06
CA CYS A 114 7.26 -16.94 0.98
C CYS A 114 6.90 -15.56 1.55
N TYR A 115 5.68 -15.11 1.26
CA TYR A 115 5.13 -13.81 1.65
C TYR A 115 3.63 -13.94 1.90
N ASP A 116 3.12 -13.17 2.86
CA ASP A 116 1.70 -13.09 3.19
C ASP A 116 1.28 -11.64 3.48
N ALA A 117 -0.05 -11.45 3.56
CA ALA A 117 -0.67 -10.20 3.95
C ALA A 117 -1.97 -10.50 4.69
N GLU A 118 -2.27 -9.72 5.71
CA GLU A 118 -3.46 -9.88 6.54
C GLU A 118 -4.03 -8.51 6.90
N VAL A 119 -5.26 -8.25 6.45
CA VAL A 119 -6.07 -7.16 7.00
C VAL A 119 -6.38 -7.52 8.44
N ALA A 120 -6.15 -6.60 9.37
CA ALA A 120 -6.37 -6.86 10.78
C ALA A 120 -7.51 -5.99 11.31
N ASP A 121 -8.48 -6.62 11.97
CA ASP A 121 -9.69 -5.96 12.47
C ASP A 121 -9.50 -5.60 13.94
N ASN A 122 -8.46 -4.83 14.27
CA ASN A 122 -8.31 -4.34 15.64
C ASN A 122 -8.86 -2.91 15.76
N ILE A 123 -10.09 -2.80 16.25
CA ILE A 123 -10.80 -1.55 16.54
C ILE A 123 -10.16 -0.79 17.72
N GLU A 124 -9.34 -1.46 18.56
CA GLU A 124 -8.76 -0.87 19.77
C GLU A 124 -7.53 -0.01 19.50
N LEU A 125 -6.80 -0.27 18.41
CA LEU A 125 -5.67 0.53 17.99
C LEU A 125 -6.20 1.64 17.08
N GLN A 126 -5.91 2.92 17.40
CA GLN A 126 -6.27 4.09 16.57
C GLN A 126 -5.51 4.10 15.23
N TRP A 127 -5.65 3.04 14.44
CA TRP A 127 -4.87 2.75 13.23
C TRP A 127 -5.72 2.83 11.96
N GLY A 128 -7.02 3.14 12.09
CA GLY A 128 -7.95 3.18 10.97
C GLY A 128 -8.01 1.84 10.24
N PHE A 129 -8.23 1.86 8.93
CA PHE A 129 -8.00 0.67 8.10
C PHE A 129 -6.50 0.41 7.96
N TYR A 130 -6.09 -0.84 8.20
CA TYR A 130 -4.70 -1.25 8.18
C TYR A 130 -4.56 -2.74 7.84
N PHE A 131 -3.38 -3.11 7.37
CA PHE A 131 -3.01 -4.49 7.12
C PHE A 131 -1.52 -4.71 7.37
N PHE A 132 -1.17 -5.92 7.80
CA PHE A 132 0.21 -6.37 7.87
C PHE A 132 0.59 -7.08 6.57
N TYR A 133 1.86 -7.01 6.20
CA TYR A 133 2.40 -7.74 5.06
C TYR A 133 3.88 -8.03 5.28
N GLY A 134 4.38 -9.05 4.59
CA GLY A 134 5.81 -9.32 4.54
C GLY A 134 6.13 -10.77 4.29
N GLY A 135 7.36 -11.13 4.61
CA GLY A 135 7.83 -12.50 4.55
C GLY A 135 9.32 -12.57 4.23
N PRO A 136 10.01 -13.64 4.65
CA PRO A 136 11.46 -13.75 4.55
C PRO A 136 11.95 -14.02 3.13
N GLY A 137 11.04 -14.32 2.19
CA GLY A 137 11.40 -14.92 0.91
C GLY A 137 11.85 -16.36 1.12
N ARG A 138 13.02 -16.71 0.60
CA ARG A 138 13.53 -18.09 0.66
C ARG A 138 13.69 -18.59 2.11
N SER A 139 13.04 -19.69 2.43
CA SER A 139 13.00 -20.33 3.75
C SER A 139 12.75 -21.83 3.63
N ALA A 140 12.66 -22.56 4.75
CA ALA A 140 12.28 -23.98 4.72
C ALA A 140 10.86 -24.20 4.16
N SER A 141 9.96 -23.23 4.32
CA SER A 141 8.60 -23.26 3.73
C SER A 141 8.57 -22.74 2.29
N CYS A 142 9.59 -21.99 1.86
CA CYS A 142 9.72 -21.40 0.54
C CYS A 142 11.11 -21.69 -0.06
N PRO A 143 11.33 -22.87 -0.65
CA PRO A 143 12.64 -23.26 -1.18
C PRO A 143 13.07 -22.45 -2.41
#